data_AF-A0A6I5HGA3-F1
#
_entry.id   AF-A0A6I5HGA3-F1
#
_cell.length_a   1.000
_cell.length_b   1.000
_cell.length_c   1.000
_cell.angle_alpha   90.00
_cell.angle_beta   90.00
_cell.angle_gamma   90.00
#
_symmetry.space_group_name_H-M   'P 1'
#
loop_
_entity.id
_entity.type
_entity.pdbx_description
1 polymer ?
#
loop_
_entity_poly.entity_id
_entity_poly.type
_entity_poly.pdbx_seq_one_letter_code
_entity_poly.pdbx_strand_id
1 'polypeptide(L)'
;MTTGLLVLVGTVWGALTGTLLPRAAYRFTVPSGQPWRDRCPDGHPLRGWLGRSVCRECARGGARAGGTPGGRAPVGAPSRPGGPAVPDPAPPVSAPAPVSSTALCATVTALVCAALAAATGTRPELAVWLLLAPVGVLLSAVDLRVQRLPDPLTLPLAATALALLGFTALLPEHAGHWRTALYGALALGAGYHLLYRINPGGMGFGDVKLAVGAGAVLGWYGWPTVLLGTFAAFLLGALYGGALVLARRAGRRTAVPFGPFLLAGTLAGLLVGGYTA
;
A
#
# COMPACT_ATOMS: atom_id res chain seq x y z
N MET A 1 24.65 -11.58 14.76
CA MET A 1 24.54 -10.76 13.53
C MET A 1 24.74 -9.31 13.90
N THR A 2 25.48 -8.53 13.11
CA THR A 2 25.65 -7.09 13.36
C THR A 2 24.43 -6.31 12.89
N THR A 3 24.08 -5.22 13.57
CA THR A 3 22.96 -4.34 13.18
C THR A 3 23.09 -3.86 11.73
N GLY A 4 24.32 -3.58 11.27
CA GLY A 4 24.59 -3.20 9.89
C GLY A 4 24.19 -4.27 8.87
N LEU A 5 24.40 -5.57 9.17
CA LEU A 5 23.97 -6.66 8.30
C LEU A 5 22.44 -6.74 8.22
N LEU A 6 21.74 -6.57 9.34
CA LEU A 6 20.27 -6.59 9.37
C LEU A 6 19.67 -5.43 8.60
N VAL A 7 20.24 -4.22 8.73
CA VAL A 7 19.83 -3.05 7.96
C VAL A 7 20.04 -3.29 6.46
N LEU A 8 21.17 -3.86 6.07
CA LEU A 8 21.45 -4.21 4.66
C LEU A 8 20.41 -5.23 4.14
N VAL A 9 20.17 -6.30 4.88
CA VAL A 9 19.18 -7.34 4.51
C VAL A 9 17.78 -6.72 4.39
N GLY A 10 17.37 -5.91 5.37
CA GLY A 10 16.09 -5.19 5.33
C GLY A 10 15.99 -4.23 4.15
N THR A 11 17.05 -3.50 3.83
CA THR A 11 17.12 -2.59 2.68
C THR A 11 16.96 -3.36 1.36
N VAL A 12 17.71 -4.46 1.19
CA VAL A 12 17.63 -5.30 -0.02
C VAL A 12 16.25 -5.93 -0.15
N TRP A 13 15.70 -6.47 0.94
CA TRP A 13 14.35 -7.03 0.98
C TRP A 13 13.30 -5.99 0.61
N GLY A 14 13.36 -4.80 1.20
CA GLY A 14 12.44 -3.70 0.93
C GLY A 14 12.54 -3.20 -0.52
N ALA A 15 13.76 -3.10 -1.07
CA ALA A 15 13.95 -2.73 -2.47
C ALA A 15 13.33 -3.79 -3.41
N LEU A 16 13.63 -5.07 -3.20
CA LEU A 16 13.12 -6.17 -4.01
C LEU A 16 11.59 -6.24 -3.98
N THR A 17 11.00 -6.25 -2.79
CA THR A 17 9.54 -6.30 -2.62
C THR A 17 8.86 -5.04 -3.15
N GLY A 18 9.48 -3.88 -2.98
CA GLY A 18 9.01 -2.60 -3.52
C GLY A 18 8.91 -2.58 -5.06
N THR A 19 9.78 -3.31 -5.79
CA THR A 19 9.66 -3.44 -7.25
C THR A 19 8.44 -4.25 -7.71
N LEU A 20 7.83 -5.04 -6.82
CA LEU A 20 6.67 -5.89 -7.10
C LEU A 20 5.33 -5.18 -6.82
N LEU A 21 5.36 -4.07 -6.08
CA LEU A 21 4.17 -3.30 -5.69
C LEU A 21 3.42 -2.62 -6.86
N PRO A 22 4.07 -2.09 -7.91
CA PRO A 22 3.38 -1.33 -8.96
C PRO A 22 2.25 -2.08 -9.67
N ARG A 23 2.37 -3.40 -9.86
CA ARG A 23 1.29 -4.21 -10.46
C ARG A 23 0.08 -4.32 -9.54
N ALA A 24 0.31 -4.57 -8.25
CA ALA A 24 -0.75 -4.60 -7.26
C ALA A 24 -1.40 -3.22 -7.14
N ALA A 25 -0.60 -2.15 -7.11
CA ALA A 25 -1.10 -0.77 -7.07
C ALA A 25 -1.98 -0.48 -8.30
N TYR A 26 -1.55 -0.85 -9.52
CA TYR A 26 -2.37 -0.71 -10.72
C TYR A 26 -3.72 -1.44 -10.61
N ARG A 27 -3.71 -2.69 -10.12
CA ARG A 27 -4.90 -3.52 -9.94
C ARG A 27 -5.93 -2.91 -8.99
N PHE A 28 -5.46 -2.32 -7.90
CA PHE A 28 -6.31 -1.75 -6.85
C PHE A 28 -6.59 -0.25 -7.01
N THR A 29 -5.92 0.44 -7.95
CA THR A 29 -6.23 1.85 -8.28
C THR A 29 -7.45 1.90 -9.21
N VAL A 30 -8.62 1.70 -8.62
CA VAL A 30 -9.92 1.73 -9.31
C VAL A 30 -10.90 2.62 -8.53
N PRO A 31 -11.65 3.50 -9.22
CA PRO A 31 -12.72 4.29 -8.59
C PRO A 31 -13.74 3.43 -7.84
N SER A 32 -14.35 4.00 -6.80
CA SER A 32 -15.43 3.34 -6.06
C SER A 32 -16.58 2.96 -6.99
N GLY A 33 -17.12 1.75 -6.81
CA GLY A 33 -18.23 1.22 -7.64
C GLY A 33 -17.79 0.43 -8.87
N GLN A 34 -16.50 0.44 -9.23
CA GLN A 34 -15.97 -0.39 -10.32
C GLN A 34 -15.24 -1.64 -9.78
N PRO A 35 -15.27 -2.76 -10.52
CA PRO A 35 -14.52 -3.97 -10.16
C PRO A 35 -13.01 -3.74 -10.28
N TRP A 36 -12.23 -4.46 -9.47
CA TRP A 36 -10.77 -4.41 -9.52
C TRP A 36 -10.23 -4.80 -10.91
N ARG A 37 -9.14 -4.16 -11.37
CA ARG A 37 -8.61 -4.44 -12.71
C ARG A 37 -8.06 -5.85 -12.77
N ASP A 38 -8.63 -6.67 -13.64
CA ASP A 38 -8.14 -8.00 -13.98
C ASP A 38 -7.40 -8.03 -15.32
N ARG A 39 -7.40 -6.91 -16.07
CA ARG A 39 -6.78 -6.76 -17.39
C ARG A 39 -5.84 -5.57 -17.48
N CYS A 40 -4.86 -5.67 -18.38
CA CYS A 40 -4.02 -4.53 -18.75
C CYS A 40 -4.77 -3.58 -19.70
N PRO A 41 -4.23 -2.38 -20.00
CA PRO A 41 -4.85 -1.45 -20.95
C PRO A 41 -5.12 -2.05 -22.33
N ASP A 42 -4.29 -2.99 -22.77
CA ASP A 42 -4.42 -3.72 -24.04
C ASP A 42 -5.30 -5.00 -23.95
N GLY A 43 -6.04 -5.19 -22.84
CA GLY A 43 -7.02 -6.28 -22.69
C GLY A 43 -6.47 -7.63 -22.22
N HIS A 44 -5.15 -7.78 -22.05
CA HIS A 44 -4.52 -9.02 -21.60
C HIS A 44 -4.81 -9.33 -20.11
N PRO A 45 -5.02 -10.60 -19.72
CA PRO A 45 -5.32 -10.98 -18.35
C PRO A 45 -4.11 -10.80 -17.42
N LEU A 46 -4.33 -10.11 -16.29
CA LEU A 46 -3.36 -9.95 -15.22
C LEU A 46 -3.39 -11.17 -14.30
N ARG A 47 -2.61 -12.21 -14.64
CA ARG A 47 -2.35 -13.34 -13.73
C ARG A 47 -1.50 -12.91 -12.54
N GLY A 48 -1.90 -13.31 -11.34
CA GLY A 48 -1.19 -13.00 -10.08
C GLY A 48 -1.32 -11.55 -9.60
N TRP A 49 -1.00 -11.33 -8.33
CA TRP A 49 -1.15 -10.05 -7.64
C TRP A 49 0.18 -9.27 -7.61
N LEU A 50 1.30 -9.99 -7.52
CA LEU A 50 2.66 -9.44 -7.44
C LEU A 50 3.33 -9.46 -8.82
N GLY A 51 4.08 -8.40 -9.15
CA GLY A 51 4.90 -8.38 -10.36
C GLY A 51 5.24 -6.98 -10.85
N ARG A 52 5.96 -6.92 -11.97
CA ARG A 52 6.32 -5.66 -12.64
C ARG A 52 5.07 -4.95 -13.17
N SER A 53 5.16 -3.62 -13.27
CA SER A 53 4.14 -2.74 -13.86
C SER A 53 3.83 -3.05 -15.32
N VAL A 54 4.73 -3.73 -16.03
CA VAL A 54 4.58 -4.07 -17.44
C VAL A 54 3.88 -5.41 -17.61
N CYS A 55 2.85 -5.43 -18.46
CA CYS A 55 2.23 -6.69 -18.89
C CYS A 55 3.25 -7.52 -19.70
N ARG A 56 3.41 -8.80 -19.32
CA ARG A 56 4.38 -9.71 -19.94
C ARG A 56 4.07 -9.99 -21.41
N GLU A 57 2.78 -10.00 -21.78
CA GLU A 57 2.30 -10.19 -23.15
C GLU A 57 2.57 -8.95 -24.00
N CYS A 58 2.26 -7.75 -23.48
CA CYS A 58 2.61 -6.48 -24.15
C CYS A 58 4.13 -6.33 -24.36
N ALA A 59 4.93 -6.70 -23.36
CA ALA A 59 6.39 -6.67 -23.47
C ALA A 59 6.92 -7.60 -24.57
N ARG A 60 6.31 -8.79 -24.73
CA ARG A 60 6.64 -9.74 -25.81
C ARG A 60 6.16 -9.26 -27.17
N GLY A 61 4.97 -8.66 -27.25
CA GLY A 61 4.41 -8.08 -28.47
C GLY A 61 5.24 -6.91 -28.99
N GLY A 62 5.66 -6.01 -28.10
CA GLY A 62 6.56 -4.89 -28.43
C GLY A 62 7.94 -5.35 -28.90
N ALA A 63 8.48 -6.43 -28.33
CA ALA A 63 9.74 -7.03 -28.79
C ALA A 63 9.62 -7.68 -30.19
N ARG A 64 8.44 -8.21 -30.56
CA ARG A 64 8.18 -8.74 -31.91
C ARG A 64 7.92 -7.65 -32.95
N ALA A 65 7.39 -6.49 -32.55
CA ALA A 65 7.20 -5.32 -33.41
C ALA A 65 8.50 -4.51 -33.65
N GLY A 66 9.61 -4.88 -32.99
CA GLY A 66 10.93 -4.24 -33.14
C GLY A 66 11.70 -4.62 -34.40
N GLY A 67 11.11 -5.38 -35.33
CA GLY A 67 11.68 -5.68 -36.64
C GLY A 67 11.21 -4.67 -37.69
N THR A 68 12.12 -3.77 -38.09
CA THR A 68 12.06 -2.83 -39.24
C THR A 68 11.10 -1.63 -39.14
N PRO A 69 11.59 -0.36 -39.18
CA PRO A 69 10.76 0.78 -39.51
C PRO A 69 10.59 0.83 -41.05
N GLY A 70 9.56 0.18 -41.57
CA GLY A 70 9.29 0.26 -43.01
C GLY A 70 8.22 -0.73 -43.47
N GLY A 71 7.02 -0.24 -43.72
CA GLY A 71 5.97 -1.02 -44.36
C GLY A 71 4.64 -0.28 -44.36
N ARG A 72 4.39 0.50 -45.42
CA ARG A 72 3.09 1.11 -45.73
C ARG A 72 2.00 0.03 -45.68
N ALA A 73 0.85 0.36 -45.07
CA ALA A 73 -0.36 -0.45 -45.15
C ALA A 73 -0.79 -0.64 -46.62
N PRO A 74 -1.28 -1.82 -47.03
CA PRO A 74 -1.94 -1.95 -48.31
C PRO A 74 -3.28 -1.24 -48.25
N VAL A 75 -3.43 -0.19 -49.05
CA VAL A 75 -4.70 0.46 -49.36
C VAL A 75 -5.50 -0.50 -50.23
N GLY A 76 -6.68 -0.93 -49.76
CA GLY A 76 -7.65 -1.61 -50.61
C GLY A 76 -8.52 -2.65 -49.91
N ALA A 77 -9.64 -2.20 -49.33
CA ALA A 77 -10.83 -3.03 -49.21
C ALA A 77 -12.08 -2.12 -49.34
N PRO A 78 -13.07 -2.47 -50.19
CA PRO A 78 -14.21 -1.61 -50.47
C PRO A 78 -15.19 -1.51 -49.29
N SER A 79 -15.61 -0.27 -49.00
CA SER A 79 -16.60 0.10 -48.00
C SER A 79 -17.99 -0.46 -48.32
N ARG A 80 -18.55 -1.27 -47.43
CA ARG A 80 -20.00 -1.57 -47.41
C ARG A 80 -20.75 -0.44 -46.68
N PRO A 81 -21.80 0.15 -47.25
CA PRO A 81 -22.64 1.12 -46.53
C PRO A 81 -23.68 0.38 -45.67
N GLY A 82 -23.79 0.75 -44.38
CA GLY A 82 -24.99 0.39 -43.57
C GLY A 82 -24.79 -0.28 -42.21
N GLY A 83 -23.71 -0.03 -41.47
CA GLY A 83 -23.59 -0.44 -40.05
C GLY A 83 -23.62 0.77 -39.10
N PRO A 84 -24.20 0.65 -37.89
CA PRO A 84 -24.17 1.74 -36.90
C PRO A 84 -22.71 2.09 -36.55
N ALA A 85 -22.42 3.38 -36.49
CA ALA A 85 -21.09 3.90 -36.18
C ALA A 85 -20.62 3.37 -34.81
N VAL A 86 -19.69 2.43 -34.84
CA VAL A 86 -18.88 2.08 -33.67
C VAL A 86 -18.03 3.31 -33.38
N PRO A 87 -18.07 3.90 -32.16
CA PRO A 87 -17.19 5.00 -31.82
C PRO A 87 -15.74 4.57 -32.03
N ASP A 88 -14.96 5.37 -32.74
CA ASP A 88 -13.53 5.12 -32.93
C ASP A 88 -12.88 4.78 -31.57
N PRO A 89 -12.09 3.70 -31.46
CA PRO A 89 -11.28 3.49 -30.28
C PRO A 89 -10.35 4.69 -30.14
N ALA A 90 -10.45 5.38 -29.00
CA ALA A 90 -9.62 6.51 -28.64
C ALA A 90 -8.14 6.24 -28.98
N PRO A 91 -7.38 7.25 -29.45
CA PRO A 91 -5.99 7.06 -29.82
C PRO A 91 -5.20 6.46 -28.65
N PRO A 92 -4.20 5.60 -28.92
CA PRO A 92 -3.41 4.98 -27.87
C PRO A 92 -2.74 6.09 -27.05
N VAL A 93 -3.16 6.21 -25.79
CA VAL A 93 -2.55 7.12 -24.83
C VAL A 93 -1.08 6.70 -24.73
N SER A 94 -0.21 7.52 -25.31
CA SER A 94 1.24 7.44 -25.17
C SER A 94 1.59 7.52 -23.69
N ALA A 95 1.84 6.36 -23.07
CA ALA A 95 2.18 6.28 -21.65
C ALA A 95 3.67 5.98 -21.44
N PRO A 96 4.55 7.00 -21.36
CA PRO A 96 5.82 6.85 -20.69
C PRO A 96 5.73 7.39 -19.25
N ALA A 97 5.68 6.49 -18.26
CA ALA A 97 6.39 6.64 -16.96
C ALA A 97 6.23 5.43 -15.98
N PRO A 98 6.32 4.15 -16.39
CA PRO A 98 6.29 3.04 -15.42
C PRO A 98 7.53 2.98 -14.50
N VAL A 99 8.63 3.64 -14.89
CA VAL A 99 9.92 3.54 -14.20
C VAL A 99 9.97 4.38 -12.91
N SER A 100 9.43 5.60 -12.94
CA SER A 100 9.45 6.53 -11.79
C SER A 100 8.62 6.01 -10.61
N SER A 101 7.41 5.49 -10.87
CA SER A 101 6.59 4.90 -9.79
C SER A 101 7.19 3.61 -9.22
N THR A 102 7.96 2.86 -10.01
CA THR A 102 8.62 1.64 -9.53
C THR A 102 9.82 1.97 -8.66
N ALA A 103 10.64 2.93 -9.09
CA ALA A 103 11.77 3.43 -8.32
C ALA A 103 11.31 4.04 -6.99
N LEU A 104 10.25 4.84 -7.00
CA LEU A 104 9.68 5.42 -5.79
C LEU A 104 9.16 4.36 -4.81
N CYS A 105 8.39 3.38 -5.27
CA CYS A 105 7.92 2.30 -4.40
C CYS A 105 9.09 1.48 -3.83
N ALA A 106 10.12 1.20 -4.64
CA ALA A 106 11.31 0.49 -4.20
C ALA A 106 12.11 1.27 -3.16
N THR A 107 12.35 2.57 -3.37
CA THR A 107 13.10 3.41 -2.42
C THR A 107 12.34 3.60 -1.12
N VAL A 108 11.04 3.91 -1.16
CA VAL A 108 10.23 4.07 0.05
C VAL A 108 10.17 2.77 0.85
N THR A 109 9.92 1.63 0.19
CA THR A 109 9.86 0.33 0.89
C THR A 109 11.22 -0.07 1.45
N ALA A 110 12.32 0.19 0.73
CA ALA A 110 13.67 -0.03 1.20
C ALA A 110 13.98 0.78 2.46
N LEU A 111 13.66 2.09 2.46
CA LEU A 111 13.89 2.97 3.61
C LEU A 111 13.06 2.56 4.82
N VAL A 112 11.79 2.19 4.63
CA VAL A 112 10.92 1.72 5.72
C VAL A 112 11.47 0.43 6.32
N CYS A 113 11.83 -0.56 5.50
CA CYS A 113 12.40 -1.82 5.98
C CYS A 113 13.77 -1.62 6.65
N ALA A 114 14.61 -0.72 6.13
CA ALA A 114 15.89 -0.37 6.73
C ALA A 114 15.71 0.26 8.12
N ALA A 115 14.77 1.20 8.27
CA ALA A 115 14.47 1.84 9.53
C ALA A 115 13.92 0.85 10.57
N LEU A 116 13.03 -0.05 10.15
CA LEU A 116 12.49 -1.10 11.01
C LEU A 116 13.59 -2.09 11.45
N ALA A 117 14.51 -2.46 10.55
CA ALA A 117 15.66 -3.30 10.89
C ALA A 117 16.62 -2.61 11.87
N ALA A 118 16.86 -1.31 11.70
CA ALA A 118 17.69 -0.52 12.61
C ALA A 118 17.08 -0.42 14.01
N ALA A 119 15.77 -0.18 14.10
CA ALA A 119 15.05 -0.04 15.37
C ALA A 119 14.84 -1.39 16.08
N THR A 120 14.55 -2.45 15.32
CA THR A 120 14.16 -3.75 15.91
C THR A 120 15.38 -4.62 16.26
N GLY A 121 16.50 -4.47 15.55
CA GLY A 121 17.69 -5.27 15.80
C GLY A 121 17.46 -6.76 15.54
N THR A 122 18.10 -7.63 16.33
CA THR A 122 18.08 -9.10 16.16
C THR A 122 16.79 -9.78 16.61
N ARG A 123 15.80 -9.04 17.11
CA ARG A 123 14.58 -9.59 17.68
C ARG A 123 13.70 -10.27 16.62
N PRO A 124 12.99 -11.36 16.97
CA PRO A 124 12.24 -12.16 16.00
C PRO A 124 11.09 -11.41 15.31
N GLU A 125 10.49 -10.42 15.98
CA GLU A 125 9.43 -9.57 15.40
C GLU A 125 9.88 -8.78 14.18
N LEU A 126 11.20 -8.59 13.96
CA LEU A 126 11.71 -7.96 12.73
C LEU A 126 11.22 -8.68 11.47
N ALA A 127 11.14 -10.02 11.49
CA ALA A 127 10.64 -10.78 10.35
C ALA A 127 9.18 -10.42 10.02
N VAL A 128 8.37 -10.17 11.06
CA VAL A 128 6.98 -9.73 10.90
C VAL A 128 6.94 -8.34 10.29
N TRP A 129 7.74 -7.39 10.79
CA TRP A 129 7.80 -6.02 10.26
C TRP A 129 8.23 -5.98 8.79
N LEU A 130 9.24 -6.77 8.40
CA LEU A 130 9.70 -6.85 7.01
C LEU A 130 8.66 -7.49 6.07
N LEU A 131 7.78 -8.35 6.58
CA LEU A 131 6.68 -8.91 5.81
C LEU A 131 5.52 -7.92 5.65
N LEU A 132 5.15 -7.19 6.71
CA LEU A 132 4.01 -6.27 6.70
C LEU A 132 4.32 -4.94 6.01
N ALA A 133 5.55 -4.43 6.11
CA ALA A 133 5.93 -3.12 5.62
C ALA A 133 5.67 -2.90 4.11
N PRO A 134 6.01 -3.83 3.19
CA PRO A 134 5.69 -3.66 1.76
C PRO A 134 4.19 -3.57 1.49
N VAL A 135 3.37 -4.31 2.24
CA VAL A 135 1.91 -4.24 2.11
C VAL A 135 1.37 -2.92 2.66
N GLY A 136 1.92 -2.41 3.77
CA GLY A 136 1.62 -1.07 4.28
C GLY A 136 1.92 0.02 3.25
N VAL A 137 3.11 -0.01 2.63
CA VAL A 137 3.47 0.95 1.57
C VAL A 137 2.52 0.87 0.37
N LEU A 138 2.13 -0.34 -0.03
CA LEU A 138 1.13 -0.56 -1.08
C LEU A 138 -0.23 0.05 -0.72
N LEU A 139 -0.71 -0.19 0.50
CA LEU A 139 -1.99 0.34 0.97
C LEU A 139 -1.97 1.87 1.01
N SER A 140 -0.90 2.49 1.52
CA SER A 140 -0.71 3.95 1.46
C SER A 140 -0.75 4.48 0.04
N ALA A 141 -0.06 3.81 -0.90
CA ALA A 141 -0.02 4.25 -2.30
C ALA A 141 -1.39 4.12 -3.00
N VAL A 142 -2.16 3.08 -2.69
CA VAL A 142 -3.53 2.90 -3.21
C VAL A 142 -4.46 3.94 -2.60
N ASP A 143 -4.39 4.19 -1.30
CA ASP A 143 -5.26 5.15 -0.62
C ASP A 143 -5.04 6.59 -1.11
N LEU A 144 -3.78 6.99 -1.32
CA LEU A 144 -3.45 8.31 -1.89
C LEU A 144 -4.03 8.53 -3.30
N ARG A 145 -4.25 7.45 -4.07
CA ARG A 145 -4.71 7.54 -5.46
C ARG A 145 -6.22 7.47 -5.61
N VAL A 146 -6.88 6.61 -4.84
CA VAL A 146 -8.31 6.31 -5.01
C VAL A 146 -9.13 6.35 -3.73
N GLN A 147 -8.53 6.66 -2.58
CA GLN A 147 -9.22 6.76 -1.28
C GLN A 147 -10.06 5.52 -0.96
N ARG A 148 -9.57 4.35 -1.39
CA ARG A 148 -10.27 3.07 -1.30
C ARG A 148 -9.30 1.98 -0.90
N LEU A 149 -9.41 1.53 0.35
CA LEU A 149 -8.62 0.40 0.83
C LEU A 149 -9.24 -0.93 0.38
N PRO A 150 -8.46 -1.83 -0.24
CA PRO A 150 -8.93 -3.15 -0.64
C PRO A 150 -9.08 -4.08 0.57
N ASP A 151 -10.33 -4.47 0.85
CA ASP A 151 -10.69 -5.48 1.86
C ASP A 151 -9.88 -6.78 1.78
N PRO A 152 -9.58 -7.33 0.58
CA PRO A 152 -8.77 -8.55 0.47
C PRO A 152 -7.33 -8.41 0.94
N LEU A 153 -6.84 -7.19 1.22
CA LEU A 153 -5.51 -6.98 1.77
C LEU A 153 -5.55 -6.58 3.25
N THR A 154 -6.49 -5.72 3.65
CA THR A 154 -6.50 -5.14 5.01
C THR A 154 -6.81 -6.17 6.10
N LEU A 155 -7.86 -6.98 5.93
CA LEU A 155 -8.24 -7.98 6.93
C LEU A 155 -7.24 -9.13 7.02
N PRO A 156 -6.78 -9.71 5.88
CA PRO A 156 -5.73 -10.73 5.93
C PRO A 156 -4.42 -10.19 6.50
N LEU A 157 -4.09 -8.91 6.28
CA LEU A 157 -2.91 -8.29 6.88
C LEU A 157 -3.02 -8.25 8.41
N ALA A 158 -4.17 -7.84 8.95
CA ALA A 158 -4.40 -7.81 10.40
C ALA A 158 -4.36 -9.22 11.02
N ALA A 159 -5.02 -10.19 10.37
CA ALA A 159 -4.99 -11.59 10.81
C ALA A 159 -3.57 -12.18 10.75
N THR A 160 -2.84 -11.95 9.66
CA THR A 160 -1.45 -12.38 9.48
C THR A 160 -0.55 -11.74 10.53
N ALA A 161 -0.73 -10.45 10.83
CA ALA A 161 0.02 -9.76 11.87
C ALA A 161 -0.20 -10.44 13.24
N LEU A 162 -1.44 -10.64 13.67
CA LEU A 162 -1.74 -11.28 14.96
C LEU A 162 -1.25 -12.73 15.04
N ALA A 163 -1.38 -13.50 13.95
CA ALA A 163 -0.91 -14.87 13.90
C ALA A 163 0.63 -14.96 13.99
N LEU A 164 1.34 -14.15 13.21
CA LEU A 164 2.80 -14.12 13.23
C LEU A 164 3.33 -13.57 14.56
N LEU A 165 2.71 -12.54 15.12
CA LEU A 165 3.06 -12.03 16.44
C LEU A 165 2.80 -13.07 17.54
N GLY A 166 1.75 -13.88 17.39
CA GLY A 166 1.48 -15.01 18.29
C GLY A 166 2.58 -16.06 18.22
N PHE A 167 3.07 -16.35 17.01
CA PHE A 167 4.21 -17.23 16.81
C PHE A 167 5.52 -16.64 17.37
N THR A 168 5.81 -15.35 17.15
CA THR A 168 7.02 -14.71 17.68
C THR A 168 7.03 -14.64 19.20
N ALA A 169 5.86 -14.59 19.85
CA ALA A 169 5.77 -14.67 21.31
C ALA A 169 6.21 -16.03 21.88
N LEU A 170 6.33 -17.07 21.05
CA LEU A 170 6.87 -18.38 21.45
C LEU A 170 8.40 -18.45 21.32
N LEU A 171 9.02 -17.50 20.63
CA LEU A 171 10.46 -17.45 20.40
C LEU A 171 11.16 -16.73 21.57
N PRO A 172 12.40 -17.11 21.93
CA PRO A 172 13.17 -16.36 22.92
C PRO A 172 13.53 -14.94 22.42
N GLU A 173 13.84 -14.03 23.34
CA GLU A 173 14.30 -12.65 23.06
C GLU A 173 13.28 -11.72 22.37
N HIS A 174 11.99 -12.07 22.35
CA HIS A 174 10.95 -11.16 21.89
C HIS A 174 10.74 -10.02 22.89
N ALA A 175 10.46 -8.80 22.41
CA ALA A 175 10.27 -7.65 23.29
C ALA A 175 8.80 -7.31 23.60
N GLY A 176 7.85 -7.84 22.81
CA GLY A 176 6.44 -7.46 22.90
C GLY A 176 5.51 -8.52 23.48
N HIS A 177 4.28 -8.11 23.80
CA HIS A 177 3.28 -9.00 24.38
C HIS A 177 2.12 -9.23 23.41
N TRP A 178 1.81 -10.50 23.13
CA TRP A 178 0.72 -10.83 22.20
C TRP A 178 -0.66 -10.37 22.71
N ARG A 179 -0.90 -10.41 24.02
CA ARG A 179 -2.19 -9.97 24.60
C ARG A 179 -2.42 -8.48 24.36
N THR A 180 -1.39 -7.65 24.51
CA THR A 180 -1.51 -6.20 24.25
C THR A 180 -1.63 -5.91 22.77
N ALA A 181 -1.04 -6.72 21.89
CA ALA A 181 -1.32 -6.67 20.44
C ALA A 181 -2.81 -6.95 20.16
N LEU A 182 -3.37 -8.01 20.74
CA LEU A 182 -4.79 -8.33 20.58
C LEU A 182 -5.70 -7.20 21.11
N TYR A 183 -5.44 -6.71 22.32
CA TYR A 183 -6.21 -5.61 22.90
C TYR A 183 -6.04 -4.31 22.13
N GLY A 184 -4.85 -4.02 21.61
CA GLY A 184 -4.60 -2.86 20.75
C GLY A 184 -5.39 -2.94 19.45
N ALA A 185 -5.43 -4.11 18.81
CA ALA A 185 -6.22 -4.36 17.61
C ALA A 185 -7.73 -4.13 17.85
N LEU A 186 -8.25 -4.66 18.96
CA LEU A 186 -9.64 -4.49 19.36
C LEU A 186 -9.96 -3.04 19.73
N ALA A 187 -9.08 -2.38 20.50
CA ALA A 187 -9.29 -1.00 20.95
C ALA A 187 -9.27 0.00 19.79
N LEU A 188 -8.28 -0.08 18.90
CA LEU A 188 -8.25 0.79 17.71
C LEU A 188 -9.36 0.43 16.73
N GLY A 189 -9.63 -0.86 16.50
CA GLY A 189 -10.74 -1.29 15.67
C GLY A 189 -12.09 -0.73 16.16
N ALA A 190 -12.39 -0.90 17.45
CA ALA A 190 -13.63 -0.41 18.06
C ALA A 190 -13.68 1.13 18.07
N GLY A 191 -12.58 1.80 18.41
CA GLY A 191 -12.49 3.26 18.42
C GLY A 191 -12.74 3.87 17.04
N TYR A 192 -12.07 3.37 16.01
CA TYR A 192 -12.26 3.83 14.63
C TYR A 192 -13.65 3.46 14.11
N HIS A 193 -14.19 2.30 14.48
CA HIS A 193 -15.55 1.92 14.12
C HIS A 193 -16.58 2.87 14.75
N LEU A 194 -16.38 3.27 16.01
CA LEU A 194 -17.22 4.25 16.69
C LEU A 194 -17.15 5.62 15.99
N LEU A 195 -15.94 6.08 15.65
CA LEU A 195 -15.75 7.31 14.87
C LEU A 195 -16.51 7.26 13.53
N TYR A 196 -16.40 6.14 12.81
CA TYR A 196 -17.13 5.91 11.56
C TYR A 196 -18.65 5.95 11.77
N ARG A 197 -19.16 5.39 12.87
CA ARG A 197 -20.60 5.40 13.18
C ARG A 197 -21.12 6.80 13.54
N ILE A 198 -20.30 7.62 14.21
CA ILE A 198 -20.66 9.00 14.59
C ILE A 198 -20.59 9.93 13.37
N ASN A 199 -19.56 9.78 12.53
CA ASN A 199 -19.37 10.62 11.34
C ASN A 199 -18.96 9.79 10.12
N PRO A 200 -19.93 9.12 9.46
CA PRO A 200 -19.66 8.27 8.30
C PRO A 200 -19.17 9.05 7.07
N GLY A 201 -19.39 10.38 7.03
CA GLY A 201 -18.88 11.26 5.98
C GLY A 201 -17.43 11.73 6.22
N GLY A 202 -16.89 11.55 7.42
CA GLY A 202 -15.55 12.03 7.79
C GLY A 202 -14.44 10.98 7.66
N MET A 203 -14.77 9.68 7.72
CA MET A 203 -13.80 8.59 7.71
C MET A 203 -14.31 7.42 6.89
N GLY A 204 -13.45 6.78 6.10
CA GLY A 204 -13.83 5.62 5.31
C GLY A 204 -13.86 4.35 6.16
N PHE A 205 -14.75 3.41 5.82
CA PHE A 205 -14.73 2.08 6.47
C PHE A 205 -13.41 1.31 6.23
N GLY A 206 -12.66 1.68 5.18
CA GLY A 206 -11.32 1.17 4.93
C GLY A 206 -10.32 1.50 6.04
N ASP A 207 -10.40 2.71 6.61
CA ASP A 207 -9.52 3.16 7.70
C ASP A 207 -9.77 2.35 8.98
N VAL A 208 -11.03 2.00 9.25
CA VAL A 208 -11.41 1.15 10.39
C VAL A 208 -10.73 -0.22 10.30
N LYS A 209 -10.69 -0.83 9.10
CA LYS A 209 -10.04 -2.13 8.90
C LYS A 209 -8.53 -2.03 9.06
N LEU A 210 -7.94 -0.96 8.53
CA LEU A 210 -6.52 -0.68 8.69
C LEU A 210 -6.15 -0.46 10.16
N ALA A 211 -7.01 0.21 10.93
CA ALA A 211 -6.82 0.46 12.35
C ALA A 211 -6.73 -0.82 13.19
N VAL A 212 -7.42 -1.90 12.81
CA VAL A 212 -7.28 -3.21 13.46
C VAL A 212 -5.84 -3.74 13.30
N GLY A 213 -5.30 -3.70 12.08
CA GLY A 213 -3.92 -4.11 11.81
C GLY A 213 -2.89 -3.20 12.50
N ALA A 214 -3.09 -1.88 12.43
CA ALA A 214 -2.25 -0.91 13.14
C ALA A 214 -2.25 -1.13 14.65
N GLY A 215 -3.41 -1.43 15.24
CA GLY A 215 -3.56 -1.71 16.66
C GLY A 215 -2.86 -2.99 17.10
N ALA A 216 -2.88 -4.04 16.27
CA ALA A 216 -2.11 -5.26 16.51
C ALA A 216 -0.60 -4.97 16.57
N VAL A 217 -0.13 -4.25 15.57
CA VAL A 217 1.28 -3.91 15.36
C VAL A 217 1.80 -2.99 16.48
N LEU A 218 1.08 -1.92 16.81
CA LEU A 218 1.45 -0.99 17.88
C LEU A 218 1.29 -1.62 19.27
N GLY A 219 0.23 -2.39 19.46
CA GLY A 219 -0.07 -3.06 20.73
C GLY A 219 0.99 -4.07 21.13
N TRP A 220 1.78 -4.60 20.19
CA TRP A 220 2.93 -5.47 20.49
C TRP A 220 3.89 -4.83 21.50
N TYR A 221 4.25 -3.55 21.30
CA TYR A 221 5.11 -2.78 22.20
C TYR A 221 4.34 -2.05 23.32
N GLY A 222 3.06 -2.38 23.52
CA GLY A 222 2.23 -1.88 24.61
C GLY A 222 1.49 -0.56 24.35
N TRP A 223 0.74 -0.12 25.35
CA TRP A 223 -0.17 1.04 25.27
C TRP A 223 0.52 2.39 24.97
N PRO A 224 1.72 2.71 25.49
CA PRO A 224 2.41 3.95 25.13
C PRO A 224 2.63 4.05 23.62
N THR A 225 3.00 2.93 22.99
CA THR A 225 3.23 2.85 21.55
C THR A 225 1.93 2.99 20.75
N VAL A 226 0.84 2.39 21.22
CA VAL A 226 -0.51 2.59 20.65
C VAL A 226 -0.93 4.06 20.70
N LEU A 227 -0.77 4.71 21.85
CA LEU A 227 -1.12 6.11 22.02
C LEU A 227 -0.26 7.02 21.14
N LEU A 228 1.05 6.82 21.14
CA LEU A 228 1.99 7.57 20.32
C LEU A 228 1.66 7.44 18.83
N GLY A 229 1.51 6.21 18.33
CA GLY A 229 1.25 5.97 16.91
C GLY A 229 -0.10 6.51 16.47
N THR A 230 -1.13 6.36 17.31
CA THR A 230 -2.47 6.91 17.04
C THR A 230 -2.47 8.43 17.07
N PHE A 231 -1.82 9.04 18.07
CA PHE A 231 -1.68 10.49 18.17
C PHE A 231 -0.91 11.05 16.97
N ALA A 232 0.21 10.44 16.60
CA ALA A 232 0.99 10.82 15.42
C ALA A 232 0.17 10.74 14.14
N ALA A 233 -0.67 9.70 13.97
CA ALA A 233 -1.56 9.59 12.83
C ALA A 233 -2.56 10.75 12.74
N PHE A 234 -3.24 11.07 13.84
CA PHE A 234 -4.18 12.20 13.89
C PHE A 234 -3.47 13.54 13.73
N LEU A 235 -2.30 13.73 14.33
CA LEU A 235 -1.51 14.95 14.21
C LEU A 235 -1.08 15.18 12.75
N LEU A 236 -0.54 14.16 12.08
CA LEU A 236 -0.14 14.25 10.67
C LEU A 236 -1.35 14.54 9.76
N GLY A 237 -2.47 13.86 10.00
CA GLY A 237 -3.71 14.11 9.27
C GLY A 237 -4.26 15.53 9.48
N ALA A 238 -4.22 16.02 10.72
CA ALA A 238 -4.66 17.37 11.08
C ALA A 238 -3.76 18.45 10.47
N LEU A 239 -2.43 18.26 10.51
CA LEU A 239 -1.47 19.18 9.88
C LEU A 239 -1.67 19.23 8.37
N TYR A 240 -1.82 18.08 7.72
CA TYR A 240 -2.06 18.02 6.28
C TYR A 240 -3.41 18.66 5.89
N GLY A 241 -4.49 18.29 6.58
CA GLY A 241 -5.81 18.88 6.35
C GLY A 241 -5.84 20.38 6.60
N GLY A 242 -5.22 20.83 7.70
CA GLY A 242 -5.08 22.25 8.05
C GLY A 242 -4.27 23.03 7.02
N ALA A 243 -3.14 22.48 6.55
CA ALA A 243 -2.34 23.09 5.50
C ALA A 243 -3.13 23.22 4.18
N LEU A 244 -3.94 22.21 3.84
CA LEU A 244 -4.74 22.20 2.61
C LEU A 244 -5.89 23.24 2.67
N VAL A 245 -6.50 23.42 3.85
CA VAL A 245 -7.49 24.47 4.13
C VAL A 245 -6.83 25.86 4.08
N LEU A 246 -5.67 26.03 4.71
CA LEU A 246 -4.94 27.30 4.73
C LEU A 246 -4.48 27.72 3.32
N ALA A 247 -4.05 26.75 2.51
CA ALA A 247 -3.71 26.95 1.10
C ALA A 247 -4.94 27.19 0.20
N ARG A 248 -6.17 27.18 0.75
CA ARG A 248 -7.45 27.27 0.02
C ARG A 248 -7.60 26.22 -1.09
N ARG A 249 -6.86 25.12 -1.01
CA ARG A 249 -6.88 24.01 -1.97
C ARG A 249 -7.90 22.92 -1.62
N ALA A 250 -8.49 22.98 -0.43
CA ALA A 250 -9.58 22.11 -0.01
C ALA A 250 -10.73 22.92 0.61
N GLY A 251 -11.96 22.50 0.27
CA GLY A 251 -13.17 22.93 0.95
C GLY A 251 -13.60 21.91 2.01
N ARG A 252 -14.67 22.21 2.75
CA ARG A 252 -15.26 21.30 3.76
C ARG A 252 -15.72 19.93 3.22
N ARG A 253 -15.76 19.75 1.89
CA ARG A 253 -16.21 18.53 1.20
C ARG A 253 -15.08 17.75 0.52
N THR A 254 -13.84 18.23 0.60
CA THR A 254 -12.70 17.52 0.02
C THR A 254 -12.32 16.37 0.95
N ALA A 255 -12.62 15.13 0.54
CA ALA A 255 -12.20 13.94 1.26
C ALA A 255 -10.66 13.83 1.21
N VAL A 256 -10.04 13.61 2.35
CA VAL A 256 -8.58 13.45 2.50
C VAL A 256 -8.31 11.98 2.85
N PRO A 257 -7.37 11.30 2.18
CA PRO A 257 -7.03 9.91 2.50
C PRO A 257 -6.37 9.84 3.88
N PHE A 258 -7.01 9.18 4.85
CA PHE A 258 -6.48 9.07 6.21
C PHE A 258 -5.49 7.90 6.37
N GLY A 259 -5.61 6.86 5.55
CA GLY A 259 -4.80 5.64 5.62
C GLY A 259 -3.28 5.87 5.63
N PRO A 260 -2.70 6.74 4.78
CA PRO A 260 -1.28 7.06 4.77
C PRO A 260 -0.81 7.68 6.09
N PHE A 261 -1.62 8.54 6.70
CA PHE A 261 -1.30 9.15 7.99
C PHE A 261 -1.39 8.13 9.12
N LEU A 262 -2.38 7.24 9.08
CA LEU A 262 -2.50 6.10 10.00
C LEU A 262 -1.28 5.18 9.93
N LEU A 263 -0.82 4.83 8.72
CA LEU A 263 0.37 4.00 8.53
C LEU A 263 1.67 4.73 8.90
N ALA A 264 1.77 6.03 8.63
CA ALA A 264 2.92 6.84 9.04
C ALA A 264 3.01 6.95 10.57
N GLY A 265 1.89 7.18 11.26
CA GLY A 265 1.81 7.14 12.72
C GLY A 265 2.15 5.76 13.28
N THR A 266 1.67 4.70 12.64
CA THR A 266 2.00 3.31 12.99
C THR A 266 3.50 3.04 12.89
N LEU A 267 4.14 3.49 11.81
CA LEU A 267 5.59 3.37 11.63
C LEU A 267 6.35 4.15 12.69
N ALA A 268 5.95 5.40 12.98
CA ALA A 268 6.59 6.20 14.03
C ALA A 268 6.51 5.52 15.40
N GLY A 269 5.33 5.00 15.75
CA GLY A 269 5.13 4.22 16.97
C GLY A 269 6.02 2.97 17.02
N LEU A 270 6.06 2.19 15.94
CA LEU A 270 6.93 1.01 15.84
C LEU A 270 8.42 1.33 16.01
N LEU A 271 8.90 2.41 15.40
CA LEU A 271 10.30 2.80 15.49
C LEU A 271 10.66 3.19 16.93
N VAL A 272 9.83 4.02 17.58
CA VAL A 272 10.04 4.41 18.98
C VAL A 272 9.94 3.19 19.88
N GLY A 273 8.87 2.39 19.75
CA GLY A 273 8.67 1.16 20.52
C GLY A 273 9.86 0.20 20.38
N GLY A 274 10.39 0.03 19.16
CA GLY A 274 11.59 -0.74 18.91
C GLY A 274 12.82 -0.18 19.64
N TYR A 275 13.10 1.11 19.55
CA TYR A 275 14.26 1.69 20.25
C TYR A 275 14.15 1.67 21.78
N THR A 276 12.93 1.64 22.33
CA THR A 276 12.69 1.70 23.78
C THR A 276 12.47 0.34 24.46
N ALA A 277 12.31 -0.73 23.69
CA ALA A 277 12.02 -2.07 24.18
C ALA A 277 13.27 -2.95 24.17
#